data_AF-A0A090RDX0-F1
#
_entry.id   AF-A0A090RDX0-F1
#
_cell.length_a   1.000
_cell.length_b   1.000
_cell.length_c   1.000
_cell.angle_alpha   90.00
_cell.angle_beta   90.00
_cell.angle_gamma   90.00
#
_symmetry.space_group_name_H-M   'P 1'
#
loop_
_entity.id
_entity.type
_entity.pdbx_description
1 polymer ?
#
loop_
_entity_poly.entity_id
_entity_poly.type
_entity_poly.pdbx_seq_one_letter_code
_entity_poly.pdbx_strand_id
1 'polypeptide(L)' 'MANTLATVHQRGIPVIVMNARLSARSAARYARFQPFFKLIAQHVDHLLCLHQDDAHRLSN' A
#
# COMPACT_ATOMS: atom_id res chain seq x y z
N MET A 1 -11.12 -5.30 -18.38
CA MET A 1 -11.78 -5.69 -17.12
C MET A 1 -11.16 -4.86 -16.01
N ALA A 2 -11.89 -3.92 -15.41
CA ALA A 2 -11.38 -3.07 -14.32
C ALA A 2 -11.70 -3.71 -12.97
N ASN A 3 -10.76 -3.70 -12.02
CA ASN A 3 -11.03 -4.12 -10.65
C ASN A 3 -11.64 -2.95 -9.84
N THR A 4 -12.10 -3.23 -8.62
CA THR A 4 -12.71 -2.22 -7.74
C THR A 4 -11.77 -1.03 -7.52
N LEU A 5 -10.49 -1.30 -7.26
CA LEU A 5 -9.47 -0.28 -6.98
C LEU A 5 -9.27 0.69 -8.16
N ALA A 6 -9.15 0.16 -9.38
CA ALA A 6 -9.06 0.95 -10.60
C ALA A 6 -10.34 1.75 -10.86
N THR A 7 -11.50 1.18 -10.54
CA THR A 7 -12.81 1.82 -10.78
C THR A 7 -13.05 2.98 -9.83
N VAL A 8 -12.70 2.85 -8.54
CA VAL A 8 -12.86 3.93 -7.56
C VAL A 8 -11.84 5.05 -7.80
N HIS A 9 -10.61 4.70 -8.18
CA HIS A 9 -9.59 5.67 -8.57
C HIS A 9 -10.03 6.50 -9.80
N GLN A 10 -10.55 5.86 -10.85
CA GLN A 10 -11.08 6.56 -12.04
C GLN A 10 -12.26 7.49 -11.73
N ARG A 11 -12.99 7.24 -10.64
CA ARG A 11 -14.11 8.08 -10.18
C ARG A 11 -13.68 9.16 -9.19
N GLY A 12 -12.38 9.30 -8.91
CA GLY A 12 -11.86 10.29 -7.95
C GLY A 12 -12.28 10.01 -6.51
N ILE A 13 -12.62 8.76 -6.18
CA ILE A 13 -13.01 8.37 -4.83
C ILE A 13 -11.74 8.01 -4.05
N PRO A 14 -11.46 8.66 -2.92
CA PRO A 14 -10.25 8.39 -2.15
C PRO A 14 -10.29 6.99 -1.53
N VAL A 15 -9.16 6.29 -1.63
CA VAL A 15 -8.92 4.96 -1.09
C VAL A 15 -7.98 5.06 0.09
N ILE A 16 -8.48 4.65 1.26
CA ILE A 16 -7.72 4.65 2.51
C ILE A 16 -7.52 3.21 2.96
N VAL A 17 -6.26 2.79 3.10
CA VAL A 17 -5.90 1.51 3.69
C VAL A 17 -5.66 1.71 5.18
N MET A 18 -6.50 1.10 6.00
CA MET A 18 -6.41 1.16 7.46
C MET A 18 -5.75 -0.09 8.04
N ASN A 19 -5.15 0.06 9.22
CA ASN A 19 -4.46 -1.01 9.94
C ASN A 19 -3.40 -1.72 9.08
N ALA A 20 -2.69 -0.95 8.23
CA ALA A 20 -1.62 -1.50 7.42
C ALA A 20 -0.55 -2.13 8.31
N ARG A 21 -0.18 -3.38 8.01
CA ARG A 21 0.83 -4.16 8.74
C ARG A 21 1.86 -4.67 7.75
N LEU A 22 3.13 -4.48 8.08
CA LEU A 22 4.24 -4.97 7.29
C LEU A 22 5.25 -5.67 8.20
N SER A 23 5.24 -7.01 8.18
CA SER A 23 6.23 -7.79 8.92
C SER A 23 7.64 -7.57 8.38
N ALA A 24 8.67 -7.74 9.22
CA ALA A 24 10.07 -7.64 8.79
C ALA A 24 10.43 -8.63 7.67
N ARG A 25 9.87 -9.86 7.72
CA ARG A 25 10.03 -10.87 6.66
C ARG A 25 9.44 -10.40 5.32
N SER A 26 8.25 -9.81 5.37
CA SER A 26 7.60 -9.28 4.18
C SER A 26 8.33 -8.06 3.64
N ALA A 27 8.80 -7.15 4.50
CA ALA A 27 9.60 -5.99 4.11
C ALA A 27 10.87 -6.40 3.36
N ALA A 28 11.62 -7.38 3.88
CA ALA A 28 12.82 -7.90 3.22
C ALA A 28 12.53 -8.53 1.84
N ARG A 29 11.36 -9.16 1.68
CA ARG A 29 10.95 -9.76 0.40
C ARG A 29 10.44 -8.70 -0.58
N TYR A 30 9.67 -7.73 -0.12
CA TYR A 30 9.14 -6.64 -0.94
C TYR A 30 10.21 -5.62 -1.34
N ALA A 31 11.28 -5.45 -0.54
CA ALA A 31 12.46 -4.69 -0.93
C ALA A 31 13.07 -5.21 -2.26
N ARG A 32 12.96 -6.53 -2.52
CA ARG A 32 13.40 -7.14 -3.78
C ARG A 32 12.39 -6.96 -4.92
N PHE A 33 11.15 -6.56 -4.62
CA PHE A 33 10.02 -6.51 -5.55
C PHE A 33 9.27 -5.18 -5.48
N GLN A 34 10.02 -4.06 -5.52
CA GLN A 34 9.48 -2.71 -5.52
C GLN A 34 8.37 -2.41 -6.56
N PRO A 35 8.39 -2.94 -7.80
CA PRO A 35 7.37 -2.59 -8.80
C PRO A 35 5.94 -2.93 -8.36
N PHE A 36 5.78 -4.01 -7.61
CA PHE A 36 4.46 -4.41 -7.09
C PHE A 36 3.94 -3.42 -6.04
N PHE A 37 4.81 -2.93 -5.17
CA PHE A 37 4.43 -1.93 -4.17
C PHE A 37 4.02 -0.61 -4.82
N LYS A 38 4.79 -0.15 -5.81
CA LYS A 38 4.45 1.05 -6.60
C LYS A 38 3.07 0.92 -7.27
N LEU A 39 2.73 -0.26 -7.75
CA LEU A 39 1.45 -0.52 -8.41
C LEU A 39 0.24 -0.41 -7.47
N ILE A 40 0.44 -0.72 -6.18
CA ILE A 40 -0.60 -0.56 -5.15
C ILE A 40 -0.63 0.90 -4.68
N ALA A 41 0.54 1.48 -4.41
CA ALA A 41 0.66 2.85 -3.91
C ALA A 41 0.03 3.89 -4.86
N GLN A 42 0.09 3.68 -6.17
CA GLN A 42 -0.51 4.60 -7.14
C GLN A 42 -2.06 4.68 -7.07
N HIS A 43 -2.72 3.74 -6.38
CA HIS A 43 -4.19 3.71 -6.26
C HIS A 43 -4.68 3.82 -4.80
N VAL A 44 -3.79 4.19 -3.87
CA VAL A 44 -4.10 4.34 -2.46
C VAL A 44 -3.65 5.72 -2.02
N ASP A 45 -4.61 6.55 -1.59
CA ASP A 45 -4.36 7.93 -1.19
C ASP A 45 -3.73 8.02 0.20
N HIS A 46 -4.18 7.15 1.11
CA HIS A 46 -3.68 7.11 2.49
C HIS A 46 -3.43 5.70 2.98
N LEU A 47 -2.28 5.50 3.62
CA LEU A 47 -1.89 4.27 4.32
C LEU A 47 -1.75 4.58 5.81
N LEU A 48 -2.69 4.07 6.61
CA LEU A 48 -2.70 4.23 8.06
C LEU A 48 -2.19 2.94 8.72
N CYS A 49 -0.98 3.02 9.27
CA CYS A 49 -0.34 1.91 9.95
C CYS A 49 -0.88 1.75 11.37
N LEU A 50 -1.03 0.49 11.81
CA LEU A 50 -1.44 0.22 13.19
C LEU A 50 -0.31 0.48 14.20
N HIS A 51 0.94 0.21 13.81
CA HIS A 51 2.11 0.44 14.65
C HIS A 51 3.16 1.27 13.91
N GLN A 52 3.96 2.02 14.67
CA GLN A 52 5.04 2.85 14.13
C GLN A 52 6.08 2.02 13.36
N ASP A 53 6.36 0.80 13.81
CA ASP A 53 7.27 -0.13 13.14
C ASP A 53 6.81 -0.48 11.71
N ASP A 54 5.50 -0.58 11.49
CA ASP A 54 4.95 -0.84 10.16
C ASP A 54 5.13 0.38 9.24
N ALA A 55 4.94 1.59 9.80
CA ALA A 55 5.16 2.83 9.06
C ALA A 55 6.63 2.98 8.62
N HIS A 56 7.58 2.71 9.52
CA HIS A 56 9.01 2.79 9.21
C HIS A 56 9.44 1.78 8.13
N ARG A 57 8.78 0.62 8.06
CA ARG A 57 9.08 -0.39 7.04
C ARG A 57 8.46 -0.07 5.68
N LEU A 58 7.36 0.68 5.65
CA LEU A 58 6.69 1.12 4.43
C LEU A 58 7.34 2.38 3.83
N SER A 59 8.10 3.15 4.62
CA SER A 59 8.83 4.33 4.18
C SER A 59 10.22 4.06 3.59
N ASN A 60 10.71 2.81 3.66
CA ASN A 60 12.01 2.36 3.14
C ASN A 60 11.88 1.57 1.84
#